data_AF-A0AAF0RPX7-F1
#
_entry.id   AF-A0AAF0RPX7-F1
#
_cell.length_a   1.000
_cell.length_b   1.000
_cell.length_c   1.000
_cell.angle_alpha   90.00
_cell.angle_beta   90.00
_cell.angle_gamma   90.00
#
_symmetry.space_group_name_H-M   'P 1'
#
loop_
_entity.id
_entity.type
_entity.pdbx_description
1 polymer ?
#
loop_
_entity_poly.entity_id
_entity_poly.type
_entity_poly.pdbx_seq_one_letter_code
_entity_poly.pdbx_strand_id
1 'polypeptide(L)' 'MSYVHDNPGGTEAHGVDLVDGDDPAVRILVHGDLPTTIEHEGRTWLASGESHDDGDDQAPPIAVYRPVDTP' A
#
# COMPACT_ATOMS: atom_id res chain seq x y z
N MET A 1 -4.01 -20.05 -3.24
CA MET A 1 -5.34 -19.42 -3.41
C MET A 1 -5.56 -18.50 -2.24
N SER A 2 -5.56 -17.18 -2.46
CA SER A 2 -6.07 -16.23 -1.48
C SER A 2 -6.76 -15.09 -2.23
N TYR A 3 -8.01 -14.84 -1.86
CA TYR A 3 -8.93 -13.90 -2.50
C TYR A 3 -8.55 -12.47 -2.11
N VAL A 4 -8.32 -11.62 -3.09
CA VAL A 4 -8.35 -10.16 -2.89
C VAL A 4 -9.81 -9.79 -2.67
N HIS A 5 -10.12 -9.28 -1.48
CA HIS A 5 -11.47 -8.82 -1.13
C HIS A 5 -11.62 -7.40 -1.66
N ASP A 6 -12.28 -7.26 -2.81
CA ASP A 6 -12.81 -5.98 -3.27
C ASP A 6 -13.74 -5.43 -2.17
N ASN A 7 -13.36 -4.32 -1.54
CA ASN A 7 -14.24 -3.59 -0.64
C ASN A 7 -14.78 -2.37 -1.41
N PRO A 8 -16.08 -2.34 -1.77
CA PRO A 8 -16.64 -1.32 -2.66
C PRO A 8 -17.04 -0.04 -1.89
N GLY A 9 -16.11 0.52 -1.11
CA GLY A 9 -16.36 1.64 -0.21
C GLY A 9 -15.50 2.86 -0.54
N GLY A 10 -15.80 3.52 -1.66
CA GLY A 10 -15.06 4.68 -2.20
C GLY A 10 -14.50 4.36 -3.58
N THR A 11 -14.84 5.15 -4.61
CA THR A 11 -14.37 4.91 -5.99
C THR A 11 -12.85 5.13 -6.12
N GLU A 12 -12.27 5.88 -5.20
CA GLU A 12 -10.84 6.18 -5.16
C GLU A 12 -10.13 5.04 -4.42
N ALA A 13 -9.61 4.10 -5.20
CA ALA A 13 -8.67 3.10 -4.71
C ALA A 13 -7.25 3.68 -4.82
N HIS A 14 -6.52 3.70 -3.72
CA HIS A 14 -5.12 4.08 -3.68
C HIS A 14 -4.24 2.84 -3.81
N GLY A 15 -3.26 2.89 -4.73
CA GLY A 15 -2.21 1.90 -4.76
C GLY A 15 -1.24 2.12 -3.60
N VAL A 16 -0.85 1.02 -2.96
CA VAL A 16 0.17 1.01 -1.92
C VAL A 16 1.20 -0.07 -2.21
N ASP A 17 2.47 0.31 -2.22
CA ASP A 17 3.59 -0.63 -2.29
C ASP A 17 4.21 -0.82 -0.91
N LEU A 18 4.19 -2.08 -0.45
CA LEU A 18 4.91 -2.53 0.73
C LEU A 18 6.32 -2.94 0.29
N VAL A 19 7.33 -2.15 0.69
CA VAL A 19 8.72 -2.34 0.24
C VAL A 19 9.62 -2.68 1.42
N ASP A 20 10.22 -3.86 1.39
CA ASP A 20 11.17 -4.35 2.38
C ASP A 20 12.56 -4.49 1.75
N GLY A 21 13.45 -3.53 2.01
CA GLY A 21 14.80 -3.53 1.46
C GLY A 21 14.84 -3.70 -0.07
N ASP A 22 15.52 -4.76 -0.51
CA ASP A 22 15.70 -5.15 -1.90
C ASP A 22 14.69 -6.24 -2.37
N ASP A 23 13.79 -6.69 -1.49
CA ASP A 23 12.76 -7.65 -1.86
C ASP A 23 11.74 -7.03 -2.82
N PRO A 24 11.13 -7.83 -3.71
CA PRO A 24 10.07 -7.34 -4.60
C PRO A 24 8.92 -6.70 -3.81
N ALA A 25 8.50 -5.51 -4.23
CA ALA A 25 7.39 -4.81 -3.61
C ALA A 25 6.08 -5.60 -3.71
N VAL A 26 5.30 -5.62 -2.63
CA VAL A 26 3.94 -6.16 -2.62
C VAL A 26 2.95 -5.02 -2.83
N ARG A 27 2.16 -5.09 -3.91
CA ARG A 27 1.13 -4.10 -4.21
C ARG A 27 -0.22 -4.50 -3.64
N ILE A 28 -0.82 -3.58 -2.89
CA ILE A 28 -2.20 -3.68 -2.40
C ILE A 28 -3.01 -2.46 -2.81
N LEU A 29 -4.34 -2.61 -2.80
CA LEU A 29 -5.27 -1.52 -3.00
C LEU A 29 -5.94 -1.16 -1.67
N VAL A 30 -5.94 0.12 -1.34
CA VAL A 30 -6.61 0.66 -0.16
C VAL A 30 -7.76 1.55 -0.62
N HIS A 31 -8.97 1.28 -0.14
CA HIS A 31 -10.15 2.08 -0.45
C HIS A 31 -10.36 3.16 0.63
N GLY A 32 -10.66 4.38 0.19
CA GLY A 32 -10.77 5.54 1.06
C GLY A 32 -9.41 6.11 1.46
N ASP A 33 -9.35 6.86 2.55
CA ASP A 33 -8.11 7.52 2.98
C ASP A 33 -6.99 6.53 3.30
N LEU A 34 -5.76 6.89 2.90
CA LEU A 34 -4.56 6.13 3.23
C LEU A 34 -4.26 6.19 4.74
N PRO A 35 -4.24 5.05 5.46
CA PRO A 35 -3.96 5.02 6.89
C PRO A 35 -2.48 5.22 7.18
N THR A 36 -2.10 5.74 8.35
CA THR A 36 -0.66 5.87 8.68
C THR A 36 0.07 4.53 8.77
N THR A 37 -0.64 3.44 9.10
CA THR A 37 -0.10 2.09 9.24
C THR A 37 -0.99 1.04 8.57
N ILE A 38 -0.37 -0.03 8.07
CA ILE A 38 -1.05 -1.18 7.44
C ILE A 38 -0.53 -2.48 8.06
N GLU A 39 -1.44 -3.40 8.38
CA GLU A 39 -1.10 -4.77 8.77
C GLU A 39 -1.14 -5.69 7.54
N HIS A 40 -0.03 -6.35 7.22
CA HIS A 40 0.04 -7.28 6.11
C HIS A 40 0.99 -8.45 6.44
N GLU A 41 0.52 -9.68 6.22
CA GLU A 41 1.25 -10.92 6.53
C GLU A 41 1.81 -11.02 7.96
N GLY A 42 1.07 -10.46 8.93
CA GLY A 42 1.48 -10.47 10.35
C GLY A 42 2.59 -9.47 10.68
N ARG A 43 2.88 -8.53 9.79
CA ARG A 43 3.82 -7.42 10.00
C ARG A 43 3.10 -6.08 9.89
N THR A 44 3.58 -5.12 10.67
CA THR A 44 3.15 -3.72 10.60
C THR A 44 4.02 -2.95 9.62
N TRP A 45 3.37 -2.21 8.72
CA TRP A 45 3.99 -1.35 7.73
C TRP A 45 3.60 0.10 8.02
N LEU A 46 4.57 1.01 7.97
CA LEU A 46 4.41 2.43 8.24
C LEU A 46 4.57 3.22 6.95
N ALA A 47 3.69 4.20 6.74
CA ALA A 47 3.80 5.13 5.61
C ALA A 47 5.16 5.83 5.65
N SER A 48 5.94 5.77 4.56
CA SER A 48 7.24 6.45 4.50
C SER A 48 7.13 7.92 4.10
N GLY A 49 5.97 8.33 3.57
CA GLY A 49 5.77 9.64 2.94
C GLY A 49 6.33 9.71 1.51
N GLU A 50 6.94 8.63 1.01
CA GLU A 50 7.32 8.49 -0.39
C GLU A 50 6.12 8.02 -1.21
N SER A 51 6.09 8.46 -2.46
CA SER A 51 5.14 7.97 -3.46
C SER A 51 5.77 7.97 -4.84
N HIS A 52 5.32 7.10 -5.72
CA HIS A 52 5.70 7.10 -7.12
C HIS A 52 4.48 7.08 -8.04
N ASP A 53 4.69 7.52 -9.27
CA ASP A 53 3.65 7.63 -10.27
C ASP A 53 3.36 6.25 -10.88
N ASP A 54 2.08 5.88 -11.03
CA ASP A 54 1.70 4.60 -11.66
C ASP A 54 1.72 4.66 -13.20
N GLY A 55 2.08 5.81 -13.78
CA GLY A 55 2.10 6.05 -15.22
C GLY A 55 0.72 6.37 -15.82
N ASP A 56 -0.31 6.48 -14.99
CA ASP A 56 -1.63 6.98 -15.35
C ASP A 56 -1.84 8.35 -14.70
N ASP A 57 -1.86 9.41 -15.53
CA ASP A 57 -2.05 10.79 -15.06
C ASP A 57 -3.40 11.05 -14.35
N GLN A 58 -4.36 10.12 -14.45
CA GLN A 58 -5.67 10.20 -13.79
C GLN A 58 -5.74 9.38 -12.50
N ALA A 59 -4.76 8.50 -12.23
CA ALA A 59 -4.71 7.71 -11.02
C ALA A 59 -3.99 8.47 -9.89
N PRO A 60 -4.40 8.27 -8.62
CA PRO A 60 -3.61 8.73 -7.49
C PRO A 60 -2.21 8.08 -7.50
N PRO A 61 -1.17 8.80 -7.03
CA PRO A 61 0.16 8.22 -6.91
C PRO A 61 0.16 7.05 -5.91
N ILE A 62 1.08 6.12 -6.11
CA ILE A 62 1.23 4.93 -5.28
C ILE A 62 2.04 5.29 -4.06
N ALA A 63 1.46 5.13 -2.88
CA ALA A 63 2.15 5.37 -1.62
C ALA A 63 3.08 4.21 -1.27
N VAL A 64 4.21 4.53 -0.64
CA VAL A 64 5.18 3.53 -0.20
C VAL A 64 5.11 3.37 1.32
N TYR A 65 5.06 2.11 1.77
CA TYR A 65 5.12 1.75 3.18
C TYR A 65 6.33 0.85 3.41
N ARG A 66 6.96 1.02 4.56
CA ARG A 66 8.15 0.27 4.98
C ARG A 66 7.81 -0.53 6.24
N PRO A 67 8.38 -1.72 6.44
CA PRO A 67 8.10 -2.48 7.65
C PRO A 67 8.62 -1.71 8.87
N VAL A 68 7.84 -1.72 9.94
CA VAL A 68 8.37 -1.33 11.25
C VAL A 68 9.21 -2.49 11.72
N ASP A 69 10.54 -2.36 11.65
CA ASP A 69 11.43 -3.30 12.34
C ASP A 69 11.07 -3.27 13.83
N THR A 70 10.40 -4.32 14.29
CA THR A 70 10.29 -4.56 15.72
C THR A 70 11.68 -4.93 16.22
N PRO A 71 12.24 -4.18 17.19
CA PRO A 71 13.60 -4.40 17.70
C PRO A 71 13.82 -5.79 18.30
#